data_AF-A0A1V3XKA7-F1
#
_entry.id   AF-A0A1V3XKA7-F1
#
_cell.length_a   1.000
_cell.length_b   1.000
_cell.length_c   1.000
_cell.angle_alpha   90.00
_cell.angle_beta   90.00
_cell.angle_gamma   90.00
#
_symmetry.space_group_name_H-M   'P 1'
#
loop_
_entity.id
_entity.type
_entity.pdbx_description
1 polymer ?
#
loop_
_entity_poly.entity_id
_entity_poly.type
_entity_poly.pdbx_seq_one_letter_code
_entity_poly.pdbx_strand_id
1 'polypeptide(L)'
;MLTAATAWGELAGELRSAAASFASVTSDLACGAWQGAAAAKMTEAAAPYAAWLATAASHSEGAACQAGAVVAAFEAACAATVSPVIIAANRAITRALANTNIFGFNMPAIAAMEAEYEEMWARDVSAMFGYHVGVSQAWSQLFPIQQLLRGLPRIPIPPCGTPPTTTPPPTTRLPPRRRR
;
A
#
# COMPACT_ATOMS: atom_id res chain seq x y z
N MET A 1 8.61 6.42 -9.39
CA MET A 1 8.67 6.01 -7.96
C MET A 1 8.71 7.22 -7.03
N LEU A 2 9.58 8.21 -7.23
CA LEU A 2 9.52 9.48 -6.47
C LEU A 2 8.17 10.20 -6.55
N THR A 3 7.59 10.27 -7.76
CA THR A 3 6.23 10.80 -7.98
C THR A 3 5.15 10.01 -7.26
N ALA A 4 5.33 8.69 -7.12
CA ALA A 4 4.40 7.86 -6.35
C ALA A 4 4.57 8.10 -4.85
N ALA A 5 5.81 8.20 -4.36
CA ALA A 5 6.08 8.48 -2.95
C ALA A 5 5.47 9.81 -2.50
N THR A 6 5.60 10.85 -3.33
CA THR A 6 4.98 12.17 -3.09
C THR A 6 3.47 12.09 -3.11
N ALA A 7 2.86 11.49 -4.13
CA ALA A 7 1.40 11.33 -4.21
C ALA A 7 0.80 10.55 -3.02
N TRP A 8 1.48 9.48 -2.56
CA TRP A 8 1.06 8.72 -1.37
C TRP A 8 1.18 9.54 -0.08
N GLY A 9 2.21 10.39 0.03
CA GLY A 9 2.37 11.32 1.15
C GLY A 9 1.31 12.42 1.17
N GLU A 10 0.95 12.97 0.00
CA GLU A 10 -0.14 13.94 -0.15
C GLU A 10 -1.48 13.31 0.25
N LEU A 11 -1.79 12.12 -0.26
CA LEU A 11 -3.00 11.38 0.11
C LEU A 11 -3.08 11.12 1.62
N ALA A 12 -1.95 10.79 2.27
CA ALA A 12 -1.92 10.66 3.72
C ALA A 12 -2.29 11.95 4.45
N GLY A 13 -1.79 13.09 3.97
CA GLY A 13 -2.12 14.41 4.49
C GLY A 13 -3.60 14.76 4.33
N GLU A 14 -4.17 14.49 3.15
CA GLU A 14 -5.60 14.68 2.88
C GLU A 14 -6.48 13.81 3.79
N LEU A 15 -6.16 12.53 3.93
CA LEU A 15 -6.90 11.59 4.79
C LEU A 15 -6.84 11.99 6.27
N ARG A 16 -5.68 12.46 6.75
CA ARG A 16 -5.54 12.96 8.12
C ARG A 16 -6.35 14.22 8.36
N SER A 17 -6.34 15.15 7.39
CA SER A 17 -7.12 16.37 7.44
C SER A 17 -8.63 16.07 7.43
N ALA A 18 -9.06 15.11 6.61
CA ALA A 18 -10.44 14.64 6.57
C ALA A 18 -10.86 14.00 7.90
N ALA A 19 -10.01 13.16 8.52
CA ALA A 19 -10.28 12.57 9.83
C ALA A 19 -10.47 13.64 10.92
N ALA A 20 -9.58 14.64 10.96
CA ALA A 20 -9.65 15.74 11.92
C ALA A 20 -10.90 16.61 11.70
N SER A 21 -11.21 16.96 10.45
CA SER A 21 -12.41 17.73 10.11
C SER A 21 -13.68 16.98 10.51
N PHE A 22 -13.76 15.67 10.24
CA PHE A 22 -14.91 14.86 10.61
C PHE A 22 -15.08 14.79 12.13
N ALA A 23 -14.00 14.54 12.87
CA ALA A 23 -14.02 14.55 14.33
C ALA A 23 -14.48 15.91 14.89
N SER A 24 -13.98 17.02 14.34
CA SER A 24 -14.39 18.39 14.74
C SER A 24 -15.90 18.59 14.56
N VAL A 25 -16.42 18.32 13.36
CA VAL A 25 -17.86 18.50 13.06
C VAL A 25 -18.73 17.62 13.98
N THR A 26 -18.31 16.38 14.25
CA THR A 26 -19.05 15.50 15.17
C THR A 26 -19.02 16.01 16.61
N SER A 27 -17.90 16.59 17.05
CA SER A 27 -17.77 17.19 18.38
C SER A 27 -18.65 18.44 18.50
N ASP A 28 -18.59 19.34 17.50
CA ASP A 28 -19.38 20.56 17.48
C ASP A 28 -20.88 20.27 17.51
N LEU A 29 -21.32 19.24 16.77
CA LEU A 29 -22.71 18.80 16.77
C LEU A 29 -23.15 18.28 18.15
N ALA A 30 -22.30 17.51 18.83
CA ALA A 30 -22.60 16.91 20.13
C ALA A 30 -22.55 17.91 21.29
N CYS A 31 -21.72 18.95 21.17
CA CYS A 31 -21.61 20.05 22.14
C CYS A 31 -22.60 21.20 21.86
N GLY A 32 -23.22 21.22 20.68
CA GLY A 32 -24.15 22.26 20.24
C GLY A 32 -25.56 22.14 20.84
N ALA A 33 -26.59 22.55 20.08
CA ALA A 33 -27.97 22.56 20.56
C ALA A 33 -28.61 21.15 20.69
N TRP A 34 -28.05 20.15 20.03
CA TRP A 34 -28.55 18.78 20.05
C TRP A 34 -27.77 17.95 21.08
N GLN A 35 -28.27 17.96 22.32
CA GLN A 35 -27.65 17.26 23.45
C GLN A 35 -28.53 16.11 23.93
N GLY A 36 -27.92 15.11 24.56
CA GLY A 36 -28.61 13.96 25.17
C GLY A 36 -28.20 12.60 24.60
N ALA A 37 -28.90 11.54 24.99
CA ALA A 37 -28.53 10.16 24.67
C ALA A 37 -28.46 9.88 23.16
N ALA A 38 -29.28 10.54 22.34
CA ALA A 38 -29.24 10.40 20.88
C ALA A 38 -27.96 10.99 20.26
N ALA A 39 -27.52 12.16 20.72
CA ALA A 39 -26.28 12.79 20.27
C ALA A 39 -25.06 11.95 20.66
N ALA A 40 -25.03 11.42 21.89
CA ALA A 40 -24.00 10.49 22.35
C ALA A 40 -23.96 9.20 21.51
N LYS A 41 -25.10 8.65 21.12
CA LYS A 41 -25.16 7.48 20.23
C LYS A 41 -24.65 7.77 18.82
N MET A 42 -24.88 8.98 18.30
CA MET A 42 -24.35 9.39 17.00
C MET A 42 -22.82 9.55 17.04
N THR A 43 -22.25 10.18 18.08
CA THR A 43 -20.79 10.32 18.18
C THR A 43 -20.10 8.96 18.35
N GLU A 44 -20.67 8.05 19.13
CA GLU A 44 -20.22 6.66 19.21
C GLU A 44 -20.23 5.97 17.85
N ALA A 45 -21.28 6.16 17.04
CA ALA A 45 -21.39 5.57 15.71
C ALA A 45 -20.43 6.19 14.67
N ALA A 46 -20.05 7.46 14.86
CA ALA A 46 -19.18 8.20 13.96
C ALA A 46 -17.68 7.92 14.21
N ALA A 47 -17.29 7.64 15.46
CA ALA A 47 -15.89 7.41 15.85
C ALA A 47 -15.14 6.35 15.01
N PRO A 48 -15.73 5.19 14.63
CA PRO A 48 -15.06 4.20 13.79
C PRO A 48 -14.65 4.72 12.42
N TYR A 49 -15.38 5.69 11.85
CA TYR A 49 -15.04 6.25 10.53
C TYR A 49 -13.83 7.18 10.61
N ALA A 50 -13.78 8.04 11.64
CA ALA A 50 -12.60 8.87 11.91
C ALA A 50 -11.34 8.00 12.14
N ALA A 51 -11.48 6.93 12.93
CA ALA A 51 -10.39 5.98 13.17
C ALA A 51 -9.95 5.25 11.89
N TRP A 52 -10.90 4.88 11.03
CA TRP A 52 -10.60 4.29 9.73
C TRP A 52 -9.83 5.24 8.82
N LEU A 53 -10.22 6.52 8.73
CA LEU A 53 -9.49 7.54 7.94
C LEU A 53 -8.06 7.73 8.45
N ALA A 54 -7.86 7.76 9.78
CA ALA A 54 -6.53 7.86 10.38
C ALA A 54 -5.66 6.63 10.05
N THR A 55 -6.25 5.43 10.02
CA THR A 55 -5.57 4.18 9.63
C THR A 55 -5.25 4.17 8.13
N ALA A 56 -6.14 4.68 7.29
CA ALA A 56 -5.88 4.84 5.86
C ALA A 56 -4.74 5.83 5.59
N ALA A 57 -4.65 6.91 6.39
CA ALA A 57 -3.56 7.86 6.33
C ALA A 57 -2.21 7.19 6.66
N SER A 58 -2.12 6.43 7.75
CA SER A 58 -0.87 5.75 8.13
C SER A 58 -0.42 4.71 7.10
N HIS A 59 -1.36 3.99 6.46
CA HIS A 59 -1.02 3.08 5.36
C HIS A 59 -0.50 3.82 4.13
N SER A 60 -1.06 4.98 3.82
CA SER A 60 -0.58 5.82 2.71
C SER A 60 0.83 6.35 2.98
N GLU A 61 1.16 6.73 4.22
CA GLU A 61 2.53 7.07 4.62
C GLU A 61 3.49 5.89 4.49
N GLY A 62 3.05 4.70 4.93
CA GLY A 62 3.80 3.47 4.74
C GLY A 62 4.13 3.23 3.26
N ALA A 63 3.15 3.38 2.37
CA ALA A 63 3.35 3.23 0.93
C ALA A 63 4.34 4.26 0.36
N ALA A 64 4.27 5.52 0.82
CA ALA A 64 5.24 6.56 0.45
C ALA A 64 6.67 6.18 0.86
N CYS A 65 6.86 5.71 2.09
CA CYS A 65 8.15 5.26 2.60
C CYS A 65 8.70 4.08 1.78
N GLN A 66 7.87 3.08 1.46
CA GLN A 66 8.32 1.93 0.66
C GLN A 66 8.68 2.33 -0.78
N ALA A 67 7.96 3.26 -1.39
CA ALA A 67 8.32 3.80 -2.69
C ALA A 67 9.69 4.52 -2.65
N GLY A 68 9.99 5.24 -1.55
CA GLY A 68 11.31 5.82 -1.31
C GLY A 68 12.41 4.76 -1.13
N ALA A 69 12.15 3.68 -0.39
CA ALA A 69 13.09 2.58 -0.23
C ALA A 69 13.43 1.89 -1.56
N VAL A 70 12.45 1.72 -2.46
CA VAL A 70 12.69 1.20 -3.81
C VAL A 70 13.59 2.13 -4.63
N VAL A 71 13.42 3.45 -4.52
CA VAL A 71 14.31 4.42 -5.19
C VAL A 71 15.74 4.29 -4.67
N ALA A 72 15.92 4.25 -3.35
CA ALA A 72 17.24 4.10 -2.74
C ALA A 72 17.93 2.79 -3.15
N ALA A 73 17.18 1.67 -3.20
CA ALA A 73 17.69 0.39 -3.67
C ALA A 73 18.12 0.44 -5.15
N PHE A 74 17.35 1.13 -6.00
CA PHE A 74 17.69 1.32 -7.41
C PHE A 74 18.97 2.15 -7.59
N GLU A 75 19.08 3.28 -6.88
CA GLU A 75 20.26 4.15 -6.95
C GLU A 75 21.52 3.43 -6.46
N ALA A 76 21.41 2.65 -5.37
CA ALA A 76 22.50 1.82 -4.87
C ALA A 76 22.94 0.76 -5.90
N ALA A 77 21.98 0.14 -6.59
CA ALA A 77 22.28 -0.83 -7.63
C ALA A 77 22.99 -0.18 -8.82
N CYS A 78 22.49 0.97 -9.31
CA CYS A 78 23.14 1.72 -10.38
C CYS A 78 24.57 2.16 -10.02
N ALA A 79 24.80 2.56 -8.77
CA ALA A 79 26.14 2.95 -8.30
C ALA A 79 27.09 1.75 -8.15
N ALA A 80 26.57 0.56 -7.87
CA ALA A 80 27.36 -0.65 -7.69
C ALA A 80 27.71 -1.37 -9.00
N THR A 81 26.85 -1.24 -10.03
CA THR A 81 27.02 -1.85 -11.36
C THR A 81 28.25 -1.30 -12.08
N VAL A 82 28.98 -2.21 -12.73
CA VAL A 82 30.18 -1.90 -13.50
C VAL A 82 29.82 -1.16 -14.78
N SER A 83 30.59 -0.12 -15.10
CA SER A 83 30.40 0.64 -16.34
C SER A 83 30.64 -0.22 -17.58
N PRO A 84 29.74 -0.20 -18.58
CA PRO A 84 29.92 -0.91 -19.84
C PRO A 84 31.22 -0.56 -20.58
N VAL A 85 31.75 0.65 -20.38
CA VAL A 85 33.01 1.10 -21.00
C VAL A 85 34.20 0.30 -20.47
N ILE A 86 34.19 -0.04 -19.17
CA ILE A 86 35.25 -0.83 -18.54
C ILE A 86 35.19 -2.27 -19.04
N ILE A 87 33.98 -2.84 -19.11
CA ILE A 87 33.75 -4.19 -19.66
C ILE A 87 34.21 -4.26 -21.13
N ALA A 88 33.86 -3.25 -21.93
CA ALA A 88 34.27 -3.18 -23.33
C ALA A 88 35.79 -3.07 -23.50
N ALA A 89 36.47 -2.31 -22.64
CA ALA A 89 37.92 -2.19 -22.63
C ALA A 89 38.60 -3.53 -22.32
N ASN A 90 38.17 -4.22 -21.26
CA ASN A 90 38.66 -5.56 -20.92
C ASN A 90 38.48 -6.52 -22.12
N ARG A 91 37.28 -6.58 -22.70
CA ARG A 91 37.01 -7.44 -23.88
C ARG A 91 37.83 -7.07 -25.10
N ALA A 92 38.15 -5.79 -25.32
CA ALA A 92 39.01 -5.35 -26.41
C ALA A 92 40.47 -5.79 -26.20
N ILE A 93 40.99 -5.65 -24.98
CA ILE A 93 42.35 -6.08 -24.61
C ILE A 93 42.48 -7.60 -24.76
N THR A 94 41.52 -8.38 -24.24
CA THR A 94 41.53 -9.85 -24.37
C THR A 94 41.59 -10.28 -25.83
N ARG A 95 40.79 -9.66 -26.71
CA ARG A 95 40.85 -9.93 -28.16
C ARG A 95 42.20 -9.57 -28.78
N ALA A 96 42.79 -8.43 -28.40
CA ALA A 96 44.10 -8.03 -28.90
C ALA A 96 45.23 -8.99 -28.47
N LEU A 97 45.19 -9.46 -27.22
CA LEU A 97 46.11 -10.46 -26.68
C LEU A 97 45.96 -11.80 -27.41
N ALA A 98 44.73 -12.25 -27.65
CA ALA A 98 44.44 -13.48 -28.38
C ALA A 98 44.94 -13.42 -29.83
N ASN A 99 44.72 -12.31 -30.53
CA ASN A 99 45.15 -12.12 -31.92
C ASN A 99 46.69 -12.14 -32.08
N THR A 100 47.43 -11.83 -31.03
CA THR A 100 48.90 -11.82 -31.03
C THR A 100 49.52 -13.07 -30.39
N ASN A 101 48.71 -14.05 -29.97
CA ASN A 101 49.14 -15.22 -29.21
C ASN A 101 49.67 -16.37 -30.08
N ILE A 102 50.57 -16.09 -31.03
CA ILE A 102 51.07 -17.09 -32.00
C ILE A 102 51.84 -18.22 -31.31
N PHE A 103 52.58 -17.91 -30.24
CA PHE A 103 53.44 -18.85 -29.50
C PHE A 103 52.89 -19.25 -28.12
N GLY A 104 51.71 -18.79 -27.75
CA GLY A 104 51.12 -19.09 -26.43
C GLY A 104 51.62 -18.24 -25.26
N PHE A 105 52.59 -17.34 -25.46
CA PHE A 105 53.14 -16.53 -24.36
C PHE A 105 52.15 -15.54 -23.73
N ASN A 106 51.07 -15.17 -24.43
CA ASN A 106 50.06 -14.26 -23.89
C ASN A 106 49.04 -14.97 -23.00
N MET A 107 49.09 -16.31 -22.87
CA MET A 107 48.10 -17.06 -22.08
C MET A 107 47.95 -16.57 -20.62
N PRO A 108 49.03 -16.25 -19.87
CA PRO A 108 48.89 -15.70 -18.53
C PRO A 108 48.19 -14.33 -18.49
N ALA A 109 48.44 -13.48 -19.49
CA ALA A 109 47.80 -12.16 -19.58
C ALA A 109 46.31 -12.27 -19.97
N ILE A 110 45.97 -13.20 -20.87
CA ILE A 110 44.57 -13.51 -21.21
C ILE A 110 43.83 -14.03 -19.97
N ALA A 111 44.45 -14.94 -19.22
CA ALA A 111 43.86 -15.47 -17.99
C ALA A 111 43.62 -14.38 -16.95
N ALA A 112 44.54 -13.40 -16.81
CA ALA A 112 44.33 -12.24 -15.95
C ALA A 112 43.14 -11.39 -16.38
N MET A 113 42.96 -11.14 -17.69
CA MET A 113 41.82 -10.35 -18.19
C MET A 113 40.49 -11.09 -18.04
N GLU A 114 40.46 -12.40 -18.26
CA GLU A 114 39.25 -13.20 -17.98
C GLU A 114 38.93 -13.19 -16.47
N ALA A 115 39.93 -13.26 -15.60
CA ALA A 115 39.70 -13.15 -14.14
C ALA A 115 39.09 -11.79 -13.75
N GLU A 116 39.60 -10.68 -14.28
CA GLU A 116 39.00 -9.35 -14.06
C GLU A 116 37.56 -9.28 -14.59
N TYR A 117 37.27 -9.93 -15.72
CA TYR A 117 35.91 -10.01 -16.25
C TYR A 117 34.96 -10.79 -15.34
N GLU A 118 35.41 -11.92 -14.78
CA GLU A 118 34.65 -12.69 -13.80
C GLU A 118 34.39 -11.89 -12.51
N GLU A 119 35.35 -11.08 -12.06
CA GLU A 119 35.15 -10.16 -10.93
C GLU A 119 34.09 -9.09 -11.24
N MET A 120 34.13 -8.49 -12.43
CA MET A 120 33.11 -7.54 -12.88
C MET A 120 31.72 -8.20 -12.94
N TRP A 121 31.65 -9.44 -13.46
CA TRP A 121 30.42 -10.21 -13.50
C TRP A 121 29.87 -10.49 -12.09
N ALA A 122 30.72 -10.96 -11.18
CA ALA A 122 30.34 -11.22 -9.78
C ALA A 122 29.82 -9.95 -9.09
N ARG A 123 30.43 -8.79 -9.36
CA ARG A 123 30.00 -7.50 -8.84
C ARG A 123 28.61 -7.10 -9.34
N ASP A 124 28.34 -7.27 -10.62
CA ASP A 124 27.03 -6.97 -11.21
C ASP A 124 25.94 -7.91 -10.69
N VAL A 125 26.25 -9.21 -10.52
CA VAL A 125 25.35 -10.17 -9.89
C VAL A 125 25.04 -9.77 -8.45
N SER A 126 26.05 -9.37 -7.67
CA SER A 126 25.87 -8.90 -6.30
C SER A 126 25.00 -7.64 -6.23
N ALA A 127 25.22 -6.67 -7.14
CA ALA A 127 24.43 -5.44 -7.25
C ALA A 127 22.95 -5.75 -7.53
N MET A 128 22.66 -6.63 -8.49
CA MET A 128 21.28 -7.01 -8.83
C MET A 128 20.62 -7.86 -7.75
N PHE A 129 21.37 -8.72 -7.05
CA PHE A 129 20.86 -9.45 -5.90
C PHE A 129 20.48 -8.50 -4.75
N GLY A 130 21.34 -7.52 -4.44
CA GLY A 130 21.06 -6.48 -3.46
C GLY A 130 19.81 -5.67 -3.80
N TYR A 131 19.65 -5.28 -5.07
CA TYR A 131 18.43 -4.64 -5.57
C TYR A 131 17.19 -5.50 -5.34
N HIS A 132 17.25 -6.78 -5.74
CA HIS A 132 16.13 -7.71 -5.59
C HIS A 132 15.71 -7.88 -4.13
N VAL A 133 16.69 -8.05 -3.22
CA VAL A 133 16.42 -8.14 -1.78
C VAL A 133 15.80 -6.86 -1.25
N GLY A 134 16.36 -5.70 -1.58
CA GLY A 134 15.85 -4.40 -1.14
C GLY A 134 14.42 -4.13 -1.59
N VAL A 135 14.10 -4.39 -2.87
CA VAL A 135 12.74 -4.26 -3.40
C VAL A 135 11.80 -5.27 -2.75
N SER A 136 12.21 -6.54 -2.61
CA SER A 136 11.36 -7.57 -1.98
C SER A 136 11.04 -7.24 -0.52
N GLN A 137 12.01 -6.70 0.22
CA GLN A 137 11.78 -6.20 1.58
C GLN A 137 10.77 -5.05 1.57
N ALA A 138 10.95 -4.04 0.73
CA ALA A 138 10.03 -2.90 0.64
C ALA A 138 8.59 -3.36 0.33
N TRP A 139 8.44 -4.32 -0.58
CA TRP A 139 7.14 -4.91 -0.92
C TRP A 139 6.50 -5.67 0.24
N SER A 140 7.27 -6.44 1.01
CA SER A 140 6.73 -7.21 2.14
C SER A 140 6.21 -6.34 3.30
N GLN A 141 6.62 -5.07 3.35
CA GLN A 141 6.17 -4.10 4.35
C GLN A 141 4.91 -3.34 3.93
N LEU A 142 4.39 -3.55 2.71
CA LEU A 142 3.15 -2.91 2.27
C LEU A 142 1.95 -3.56 2.95
N PHE A 143 1.06 -2.72 3.49
CA PHE A 143 -0.16 -3.18 4.13
C PHE A 143 -1.19 -3.67 3.10
N PRO A 144 -1.83 -4.84 3.29
CA PRO A 144 -2.87 -5.33 2.38
C PRO A 144 -4.13 -4.45 2.42
N ILE A 145 -4.46 -3.81 1.29
CA ILE A 145 -5.63 -2.92 1.20
C ILE A 145 -6.96 -3.61 1.53
N GLN A 146 -7.05 -4.92 1.32
CA GLN A 146 -8.23 -5.71 1.68
C GLN A 146 -8.52 -5.66 3.18
N GLN A 147 -7.49 -5.60 4.02
CA GLN A 147 -7.67 -5.48 5.47
C GLN A 147 -8.17 -4.08 5.84
N LEU A 148 -7.70 -3.05 5.14
CA LEU A 148 -8.19 -1.67 5.33
C LEU A 148 -9.67 -1.59 4.93
N LEU A 149 -10.05 -2.18 3.79
CA LEU A 149 -11.42 -2.18 3.30
C LEU A 149 -12.38 -2.98 4.21
N ARG A 150 -11.90 -4.05 4.85
CA ARG A 150 -12.71 -4.77 5.85
C ARG A 150 -12.97 -3.94 7.11
N GLY A 151 -12.05 -3.02 7.45
CA GLY A 151 -12.19 -2.11 8.58
C GLY A 151 -13.15 -0.94 8.34
N LEU A 152 -13.70 -0.78 7.12
CA LEU A 152 -14.70 0.25 6.85
C LEU A 152 -15.94 0.02 7.73
N PRO A 153 -16.39 1.03 8.49
CA PRO A 153 -17.62 0.92 9.24
C PRO A 153 -18.78 0.68 8.27
N ARG A 154 -19.42 -0.49 8.39
CA ARG A 154 -20.62 -0.81 7.63
C ARG A 154 -21.81 -0.15 8.32
N ILE A 155 -22.61 0.58 7.55
CA ILE A 155 -23.90 1.08 8.03
C ILE A 155 -24.79 -0.14 8.31
N PRO A 156 -25.28 -0.34 9.55
CA PRO A 156 -26.29 -1.33 9.81
C PRO A 156 -27.54 -0.96 9.00
N ILE A 157 -27.93 -1.78 8.04
CA ILE A 157 -29.24 -1.66 7.41
C ILE A 157 -30.23 -2.13 8.47
N PRO A 158 -31.14 -1.29 8.97
CA PRO A 158 -32.17 -1.77 9.88
C PRO A 158 -32.99 -2.83 9.15
N PRO A 159 -33.35 -3.96 9.79
CA PRO A 159 -34.33 -4.87 9.20
C PRO A 159 -35.58 -4.03 8.94
N CYS A 160 -35.97 -3.93 7.67
CA CYS A 160 -37.19 -3.25 7.24
C CYS A 160 -38.30 -3.76 8.16
N GLY A 161 -38.85 -2.87 8.99
CA GLY A 161 -39.72 -3.26 10.10
C GLY A 161 -40.80 -4.19 9.59
N THR A 162 -40.96 -5.36 10.23
CA THR A 162 -42.14 -6.19 10.00
C THR A 162 -43.36 -5.31 10.29
N PRO A 163 -44.32 -5.19 9.36
CA PRO A 163 -45.51 -4.36 9.59
C PRO A 163 -46.21 -4.83 10.87
N PRO A 164 -46.78 -3.90 11.66
CA PRO A 164 -47.42 -4.26 12.92
C PRO A 164 -48.54 -5.27 12.62
N THR A 165 -48.48 -6.43 13.27
CA THR A 165 -49.57 -7.40 13.28
C THR A 165 -50.78 -6.72 13.92
N THR A 166 -51.66 -6.13 13.09
CA THR A 166 -52.96 -5.66 13.52
C THR A 166 -53.80 -6.87 13.90
N THR A 167 -53.88 -7.15 15.20
CA THR A 167 -54.86 -8.06 15.78
C THR A 167 -56.26 -7.51 15.43
N PRO A 168 -57.12 -8.26 14.73
CA PRO A 168 -58.45 -7.78 14.40
C PRO A 168 -59.33 -7.70 15.66
N PRO A 169 -60.24 -6.71 15.76
CA PRO A 169 -61.13 -6.55 16.92
C PRO A 169 -62.20 -7.65 17.00
N PRO A 170 -62.74 -7.95 18.20
CA PRO A 170 -63.70 -9.04 18.40
C PRO A 170 -65.04 -8.74 17.74
N THR A 171 -65.48 -9.65 16.87
CA THR A 171 -66.75 -9.57 16.14
C THR A 171 -67.94 -9.72 17.09
N THR A 172 -68.62 -8.64 17.42
CA THR A 172 -69.92 -8.70 18.13
C THR A 172 -70.99 -9.22 17.17
N ARG A 173 -71.46 -10.45 17.39
CA ARG A 173 -72.47 -11.13 16.55
C ARG A 173 -73.86 -10.62 16.91
N LEU A 174 -74.51 -9.85 16.03
CA LEU A 174 -75.92 -9.46 16.17
C LEU A 174 -76.85 -10.68 15.95
N PRO A 175 -77.98 -10.79 16.70
CA PRO A 175 -78.91 -11.92 16.58
C PRO A 175 -79.78 -11.85 15.31
N PRO A 176 -80.29 -12.99 14.81
CA PRO A 176 -80.99 -13.06 13.53
C PRO A 176 -82.40 -12.44 13.60
N ARG A 177 -82.70 -11.56 12.64
CA ARG A 177 -84.07 -11.08 12.37
C ARG A 177 -84.94 -12.24 11.87
N ARG A 178 -85.98 -12.59 12.63
CA ARG A 178 -87.09 -13.42 12.15
C ARG A 178 -87.78 -12.73 10.98
N ARG A 179 -87.93 -13.43 9.85
CA ARG A 179 -88.92 -13.09 8.82
C ARG A 179 -89.97 -14.20 8.78
N ARG A 180 -91.22 -13.75 8.65
CA ARG A 180 -92.43 -14.53 8.44
C ARG A 180 -92.37 -15.31 7.13
#